data_AF-A0A352V0A9-F1
#
_entry.id   AF-A0A352V0A9-F1
#
_cell.length_a   1.000
_cell.length_b   1.000
_cell.length_c   1.000
_cell.angle_alpha   90.00
_cell.angle_beta   90.00
_cell.angle_gamma   90.00
#
_symmetry.space_group_name_H-M   'P 1'
#
loop_
_entity.id
_entity.type
_entity.pdbx_description
1 polymer ?
#
loop_
_entity_poly.entity_id
_entity_poly.type
_entity_poly.pdbx_seq_one_letter_code
_entity_poly.pdbx_strand_id
1 'polypeptide(L)'
;MWDYVKLIVLGVIAVLAAIGANYAHDLAYQVNAIVVMLAAGLTFLWVLRHMDEPVVVATNEYNDGVVRAGVIATAFWGAVGFLVGVVIAFQLAFPSLNIPGVEGILNFGRLRPLHTSAVIFAFGGNALIMSAFYIVQRTCATRLWGGNLGWFVFWGWQLMIVLAATSYVLGGTQS
;
A
#
# COMPACT_ATOMS: atom_id res chain seq x y z
N MET A 1 -16.22 8.40 21.60
CA MET A 1 -16.29 6.95 21.91
C MET A 1 -15.63 6.09 20.82
N TRP A 2 -15.89 6.34 19.53
CA TRP A 2 -15.28 5.56 18.44
C TRP A 2 -13.74 5.65 18.36
N ASP A 3 -13.13 6.78 18.73
CA ASP A 3 -11.67 6.92 18.65
C ASP A 3 -10.94 6.07 19.69
N TYR A 4 -11.50 5.88 20.88
CA TYR A 4 -10.99 4.92 21.86
C TYR A 4 -10.97 3.49 21.31
N VAL A 5 -12.05 3.08 20.62
CA VAL A 5 -12.11 1.76 19.96
C VAL A 5 -11.04 1.65 18.88
N LYS A 6 -10.85 2.67 18.03
CA LYS A 6 -9.79 2.69 17.01
C LYS A 6 -8.41 2.54 17.64
N LEU A 7 -8.12 3.29 18.71
CA LEU A 7 -6.83 3.23 19.40
C LEU A 7 -6.57 1.85 20.00
N ILE A 8 -7.57 1.24 20.65
CA ILE A 8 -7.45 -0.12 21.18
C ILE A 8 -7.13 -1.09 20.04
N VAL A 9 -7.88 -1.03 18.93
CA VAL A 9 -7.66 -1.91 17.78
C VAL A 9 -6.28 -1.71 17.16
N LEU A 10 -5.87 -0.46 16.88
CA LEU A 10 -4.54 -0.15 16.36
C LEU A 10 -3.43 -0.62 17.31
N GLY A 11 -3.61 -0.44 18.62
CA GLY A 11 -2.65 -0.87 19.63
C GLY A 11 -2.50 -2.38 19.68
N VAL A 12 -3.61 -3.12 19.64
CA VAL A 12 -3.61 -4.58 19.57
C VAL A 12 -2.93 -5.06 18.27
N ILE A 13 -3.25 -4.46 17.12
CA ILE A 13 -2.60 -4.79 15.84
C ILE A 13 -1.09 -4.55 15.92
N ALA A 14 -0.65 -3.40 16.46
CA ALA A 14 0.76 -3.07 16.59
C ALA A 14 1.50 -4.08 17.48
N VAL A 15 0.92 -4.45 18.63
CA VAL A 15 1.51 -5.44 19.55
C VAL A 15 1.57 -6.82 18.92
N LEU A 16 0.48 -7.28 18.29
CA LEU A 16 0.46 -8.58 17.61
C LEU A 16 1.45 -8.63 16.45
N ALA A 17 1.59 -7.54 15.69
CA ALA A 17 2.58 -7.43 14.63
C ALA A 17 4.01 -7.42 15.17
N ALA A 18 4.27 -6.77 16.31
CA ALA A 18 5.56 -6.82 17.00
C ALA A 18 5.91 -8.23 17.47
N ILE A 19 4.94 -8.94 18.05
CA ILE A 19 5.08 -10.34 18.45
C ILE A 19 5.37 -11.22 17.22
N GLY A 20 4.62 -11.03 16.14
CA GLY A 20 4.83 -11.73 14.87
C GLY A 20 6.23 -11.48 14.29
N ALA A 21 6.71 -10.24 14.34
CA ALA A 21 8.06 -9.89 13.90
C ALA A 21 9.16 -10.54 14.77
N ASN A 22 8.93 -10.65 16.08
CA ASN A 22 9.89 -11.27 17.01
C ASN A 22 9.96 -12.80 16.84
N TYR A 23 8.84 -13.45 16.50
CA TYR A 23 8.77 -14.90 16.25
C TYR A 23 8.92 -15.28 14.77
N ALA A 24 9.27 -14.33 13.90
CA ALA A 24 9.39 -14.59 12.48
C ALA A 24 10.54 -15.57 12.18
N HIS A 25 10.25 -16.59 11.37
CA HIS A 25 11.25 -17.57 10.93
C HIS A 25 11.95 -17.16 9.62
N ASP A 26 11.31 -16.34 8.80
CA ASP A 26 11.85 -15.83 7.54
C ASP A 26 11.83 -14.29 7.50
N LEU A 27 12.78 -13.74 6.73
CA LEU A 27 12.99 -12.30 6.66
C LEU A 27 11.82 -11.57 5.97
N ALA A 28 11.16 -12.19 5.00
CA ALA A 28 10.05 -11.56 4.27
C ALA A 28 8.85 -11.35 5.20
N TYR A 29 8.48 -12.36 5.98
CA TYR A 29 7.45 -12.27 7.00
C TYR A 29 7.85 -11.29 8.10
N GLN A 30 9.10 -11.34 8.58
CA GLN A 30 9.60 -10.41 9.61
C GLN A 30 9.43 -8.95 9.17
N VAL A 31 9.89 -8.61 7.96
CA VAL A 31 9.80 -7.25 7.43
C VAL A 31 8.34 -6.84 7.24
N ASN A 32 7.48 -7.72 6.73
CA ASN A 32 6.05 -7.42 6.60
C ASN A 32 5.39 -7.16 7.96
N ALA A 33 5.71 -7.96 8.98
CA ALA A 33 5.20 -7.76 10.33
C ALA A 33 5.68 -6.42 10.91
N ILE A 34 6.94 -6.03 10.69
CA ILE A 34 7.47 -4.71 11.08
C ILE A 34 6.72 -3.60 10.33
N VAL A 35 6.49 -3.73 9.03
CA VAL A 35 5.75 -2.73 8.24
C VAL A 35 4.32 -2.55 8.78
N VAL A 36 3.62 -3.63 9.10
CA VAL A 36 2.28 -3.57 9.72
C VAL A 36 2.35 -2.92 11.10
N MET A 37 3.32 -3.29 11.94
CA MET A 37 3.54 -2.68 13.25
C MET A 37 3.74 -1.17 13.14
N LEU A 38 4.60 -0.72 12.23
CA LEU A 38 4.88 0.69 12.01
C LEU A 38 3.65 1.43 11.45
N ALA A 39 2.95 0.84 10.47
CA ALA A 39 1.74 1.44 9.91
C ALA A 39 0.63 1.60 10.96
N ALA A 40 0.43 0.57 11.80
CA ALA A 40 -0.53 0.61 12.90
C ALA A 40 -0.09 1.62 13.97
N GLY A 41 1.19 1.65 14.36
CA GLY A 41 1.73 2.59 15.33
C GLY A 41 1.67 4.05 14.87
N LEU A 42 2.01 4.33 13.62
CA LEU A 42 1.90 5.67 13.04
C LEU A 42 0.44 6.12 12.97
N THR A 43 -0.47 5.23 12.58
CA THR A 43 -1.90 5.51 12.54
C THR A 43 -2.45 5.70 13.95
N PHE A 44 -1.99 4.92 14.93
CA PHE A 44 -2.33 5.09 16.35
C PHE A 44 -1.94 6.49 16.82
N LEU A 45 -0.70 6.91 16.58
CA LEU A 45 -0.22 8.25 16.96
C LEU A 45 -0.99 9.36 16.24
N TRP A 46 -1.32 9.15 14.96
CA TRP A 46 -2.13 10.09 14.20
C TRP A 46 -3.54 10.21 14.78
N VAL A 47 -4.23 9.11 15.08
CA VAL A 47 -5.56 9.13 15.72
C VAL A 47 -5.48 9.75 17.11
N LEU A 48 -4.44 9.43 17.90
CA LEU A 48 -4.25 9.97 19.24
C LEU A 48 -4.10 11.50 19.23
N ARG A 49 -3.39 12.04 18.23
CA ARG A 49 -3.16 13.49 18.09
C ARG A 49 -4.39 14.27 17.68
N HIS A 50 -5.29 13.66 16.90
CA HIS A 50 -6.51 14.31 16.41
C HIS A 50 -7.75 13.85 17.19
N MET A 51 -7.55 13.29 18.40
CA MET A 51 -8.68 12.95 19.26
C MET A 51 -9.45 14.20 19.65
N ASP A 52 -10.76 14.04 19.74
CA ASP A 52 -11.70 15.10 20.15
C ASP A 52 -11.77 16.31 19.19
N GLU A 53 -11.08 16.25 18.04
CA GLU A 53 -11.27 17.22 16.96
C GLU A 53 -12.61 16.98 16.25
N PRO A 54 -13.41 18.04 16.01
CA PRO A 54 -14.68 17.90 15.32
C PRO A 54 -14.45 17.53 13.85
N VAL A 55 -14.87 16.32 13.47
CA VAL A 55 -14.81 15.86 12.08
C VAL A 55 -15.92 16.54 11.28
N VAL A 56 -15.55 17.54 10.47
CA VAL A 56 -16.49 18.18 9.54
C VAL A 56 -16.62 17.33 8.28
N VAL A 57 -17.77 16.67 8.12
CA VAL A 57 -18.10 15.91 6.90
C VAL A 57 -18.90 16.82 5.99
N ALA A 58 -18.30 17.27 4.90
CA ALA A 58 -19.03 18.02 3.89
C ALA A 58 -20.04 17.09 3.19
N THR A 59 -21.33 17.44 3.27
CA THR A 59 -22.44 16.58 2.82
C THR A 59 -22.83 16.82 1.36
N ASN A 60 -22.58 18.03 0.84
CA ASN A 60 -23.09 18.49 -0.46
C ASN A 60 -22.01 18.55 -1.56
N GLU A 61 -20.81 18.02 -1.30
CA GLU A 61 -19.71 17.96 -2.26
C GLU A 61 -19.19 16.53 -2.43
N TYR A 62 -18.58 16.24 -3.57
CA TYR A 62 -17.94 14.95 -3.82
C TYR A 62 -16.69 14.77 -2.95
N ASN A 63 -16.39 13.52 -2.60
CA ASN A 63 -15.18 13.16 -1.87
C ASN A 63 -13.99 13.04 -2.83
N ASP A 64 -13.59 14.14 -3.46
CA ASP A 64 -12.51 14.15 -4.44
C ASP A 64 -11.11 14.12 -3.80
N GLY A 65 -11.00 14.34 -2.48
CA GLY A 65 -9.73 14.30 -1.75
C GLY A 65 -9.00 12.96 -1.91
N VAL A 66 -9.72 11.85 -1.68
CA VAL A 66 -9.15 10.50 -1.86
C VAL A 66 -8.83 10.21 -3.33
N VAL A 67 -9.68 10.67 -4.26
CA VAL A 67 -9.47 10.50 -5.71
C VAL A 67 -8.16 11.17 -6.13
N ARG A 68 -7.95 12.42 -5.71
CA ARG A 68 -6.74 13.18 -6.02
C ARG A 68 -5.48 12.49 -5.48
N ALA A 69 -5.52 12.05 -4.22
CA ALA A 69 -4.40 11.34 -3.61
C ALA A 69 -4.07 10.04 -4.36
N GLY A 70 -5.08 9.24 -4.72
CA GLY A 70 -4.83 8.01 -5.44
C GLY A 70 -4.49 8.19 -6.92
N VAL A 71 -4.88 9.28 -7.59
CA VAL A 71 -4.38 9.59 -8.94
C VAL A 71 -2.89 9.91 -8.90
N ILE A 72 -2.43 10.64 -7.89
CA ILE A 72 -0.99 10.87 -7.67
C ILE A 72 -0.29 9.54 -7.39
N ALA A 73 -0.84 8.69 -6.53
CA ALA A 73 -0.29 7.36 -6.26
C ALA A 73 -0.29 6.47 -7.51
N THR A 74 -1.31 6.56 -8.35
CA THR A 74 -1.38 5.84 -9.64
C THR A 74 -0.21 6.22 -10.54
N ALA A 75 0.04 7.53 -10.72
CA ALA A 75 1.16 8.01 -11.52
C ALA A 75 2.52 7.57 -10.93
N PHE A 76 2.67 7.68 -9.61
CA PHE A 76 3.88 7.24 -8.91
C PHE A 76 4.15 5.75 -9.09
N TRP A 77 3.17 4.89 -8.82
CA TRP A 77 3.32 3.45 -8.97
C TRP A 77 3.45 3.01 -10.43
N GLY A 78 2.84 3.75 -11.37
CA GLY A 78 3.07 3.58 -12.80
C GLY A 78 4.53 3.82 -13.16
N ALA A 79 5.11 4.94 -12.71
CA ALA A 79 6.52 5.23 -12.93
C ALA A 79 7.44 4.16 -12.32
N VAL A 80 7.19 3.74 -11.08
CA VAL A 80 7.97 2.68 -10.40
C VAL A 80 7.83 1.35 -11.14
N GLY A 81 6.61 0.91 -11.41
CA GLY A 81 6.34 -0.37 -12.06
C GLY A 81 6.96 -0.46 -13.45
N PHE A 82 6.81 0.59 -14.26
CA PHE A 82 7.43 0.64 -15.60
C PHE A 82 8.95 0.74 -15.54
N LEU A 83 9.52 1.47 -14.58
CA LEU A 83 10.96 1.53 -14.37
C LEU A 83 11.54 0.14 -14.05
N VAL A 84 10.93 -0.60 -13.13
CA VAL A 84 11.34 -1.99 -12.84
C VAL A 84 11.19 -2.86 -14.10
N GLY A 85 10.15 -2.64 -14.91
CA GLY A 85 9.96 -3.30 -16.21
C GLY A 85 11.13 -3.07 -17.17
N VAL A 86 11.58 -1.82 -17.28
CA VAL A 86 12.76 -1.45 -18.08
C VAL A 86 14.02 -2.14 -17.52
N VAL A 87 14.22 -2.14 -16.20
CA VAL A 87 15.37 -2.80 -15.56
C VAL A 87 15.39 -4.30 -15.89
N ILE A 88 14.28 -5.02 -15.71
CA ILE A 88 14.25 -6.46 -15.98
C ILE A 88 14.36 -6.78 -17.48
N ALA A 89 13.90 -5.88 -18.36
CA ALA A 89 14.14 -6.02 -19.80
C ALA A 89 15.62 -5.88 -20.14
N PHE A 90 16.33 -4.94 -19.52
CA PHE A 90 17.78 -4.82 -19.66
C PHE A 90 18.52 -6.03 -19.08
N GLN A 91 18.05 -6.64 -17.99
CA GLN A 91 18.63 -7.88 -17.46
C GLN A 91 18.52 -9.07 -18.41
N LEU A 92 17.47 -9.11 -19.25
CA LEU A 92 17.35 -10.11 -20.32
C LEU A 92 18.29 -9.81 -21.49
N ALA A 93 18.41 -8.55 -21.88
CA ALA A 93 19.27 -8.13 -22.99
C ALA A 93 20.77 -8.24 -22.64
N PHE A 94 21.14 -7.89 -21.41
CA PHE A 94 22.50 -7.88 -20.89
C PHE A 94 22.53 -8.63 -19.55
N PRO A 95 22.77 -9.96 -19.57
CA PRO A 95 22.76 -10.78 -18.35
C PRO A 95 23.74 -10.31 -17.26
N SER A 96 24.80 -9.58 -17.63
CA SER A 96 25.76 -8.96 -16.70
C SER A 96 25.13 -7.95 -15.73
N LEU A 97 23.93 -7.44 -16.02
CA LEU A 97 23.17 -6.57 -15.13
C LEU A 97 22.49 -7.32 -13.97
N ASN A 98 22.54 -8.66 -13.96
CA ASN A 98 22.28 -9.45 -12.76
C ASN A 98 23.55 -9.49 -11.91
N ILE A 99 23.77 -8.44 -11.11
CA ILE A 99 25.02 -8.22 -10.39
C ILE A 99 25.27 -9.32 -9.34
N PRO A 100 26.40 -10.06 -9.43
CA PRO A 100 26.81 -11.02 -8.41
C PRO A 100 27.01 -10.33 -7.05
N GLY A 101 26.44 -10.88 -5.97
CA GLY A 101 26.50 -10.30 -4.62
C GLY A 101 25.32 -9.42 -4.21
N VAL A 102 24.42 -9.05 -5.14
CA VAL A 102 23.12 -8.38 -4.86
C VAL A 102 21.93 -9.25 -5.28
N GLU A 103 22.18 -10.54 -5.52
CA GLU A 103 21.25 -11.53 -6.08
C GLU A 103 19.93 -11.66 -5.29
N GLY A 104 19.94 -11.30 -4.01
CA GLY A 104 18.73 -11.26 -3.21
C GLY A 104 17.75 -10.16 -3.63
N ILE A 105 18.19 -9.02 -4.15
CA ILE A 105 17.31 -7.84 -4.29
C ILE A 105 17.15 -7.42 -5.75
N LEU A 106 18.23 -7.45 -6.54
CA LEU A 106 18.23 -6.99 -7.93
C LEU A 106 18.26 -8.15 -8.94
N ASN A 107 17.92 -9.36 -8.54
CA ASN A 107 17.87 -10.50 -9.46
C ASN A 107 16.57 -10.52 -10.27
N PHE A 108 16.68 -10.85 -11.56
CA PHE A 108 15.55 -10.96 -12.48
C PHE A 108 14.39 -11.83 -11.96
N GLY A 109 14.69 -12.94 -11.28
CA GLY A 109 13.69 -13.85 -10.71
C GLY A 109 12.79 -13.21 -9.64
N ARG A 110 13.33 -12.26 -8.86
CA ARG A 110 12.59 -11.55 -7.79
C ARG A 110 11.97 -10.23 -8.29
N LEU A 111 12.68 -9.53 -9.17
CA LEU A 111 12.18 -8.27 -9.76
C LEU A 111 11.02 -8.48 -10.73
N ARG A 112 10.89 -9.66 -11.35
CA ARG A 112 9.78 -9.97 -12.25
C ARG A 112 8.42 -9.98 -11.54
N PRO A 113 8.18 -10.78 -10.47
CA PRO A 113 6.91 -10.71 -9.75
C PRO A 113 6.67 -9.34 -9.11
N LEU A 114 7.74 -8.64 -8.69
CA LEU A 114 7.66 -7.25 -8.25
C LEU A 114 7.10 -6.33 -9.35
N HIS A 115 7.68 -6.38 -10.57
CA HIS A 115 7.22 -5.61 -11.72
C HIS A 115 5.75 -5.91 -12.04
N THR A 116 5.40 -7.20 -12.16
CA THR A 116 4.04 -7.63 -12.48
C THR A 116 3.04 -7.11 -11.45
N SER A 117 3.33 -7.28 -10.15
CA SER A 117 2.45 -6.80 -9.09
C SER A 117 2.37 -5.27 -9.04
N ALA A 118 3.48 -4.56 -9.27
CA ALA A 118 3.52 -3.11 -9.29
C ALA A 118 2.69 -2.55 -10.46
N VAL A 119 2.82 -3.11 -11.67
CA VAL A 119 2.05 -2.61 -12.83
C VAL A 119 0.58 -2.99 -12.75
N ILE A 120 0.24 -4.20 -12.31
CA ILE A 120 -1.16 -4.66 -12.26
C ILE A 120 -1.89 -4.08 -11.05
N PHE A 121 -1.39 -4.31 -9.84
CA PHE A 121 -2.12 -3.95 -8.61
C PHE A 121 -1.79 -2.55 -8.12
N ALA A 122 -0.52 -2.14 -8.16
CA ALA A 122 -0.17 -0.80 -7.69
C ALA A 122 -0.61 0.28 -8.69
N PHE A 123 -0.22 0.17 -9.96
CA PHE A 123 -0.67 1.09 -11.00
C PHE A 123 -2.13 0.83 -11.41
N GLY A 124 -2.42 -0.33 -12.00
CA GLY A 124 -3.76 -0.65 -12.52
C GLY A 124 -4.84 -0.68 -11.44
N GLY A 125 -4.54 -1.25 -10.26
CA GLY A 125 -5.47 -1.28 -9.14
C GLY A 125 -5.78 0.11 -8.59
N ASN A 126 -4.79 0.99 -8.37
CA ASN A 126 -5.09 2.38 -7.99
C ASN A 126 -5.90 3.10 -9.08
N ALA A 127 -5.56 2.92 -10.36
CA ALA A 127 -6.31 3.53 -11.47
C ALA A 127 -7.79 3.10 -11.47
N LEU A 128 -8.06 1.82 -11.23
CA LEU A 128 -9.42 1.28 -11.14
C LEU A 128 -10.18 1.83 -9.93
N ILE A 129 -9.57 1.82 -8.73
CA ILE A 129 -10.24 2.33 -7.52
C ILE A 129 -10.55 3.82 -7.68
N MET A 130 -9.61 4.62 -8.19
CA MET A 130 -9.80 6.07 -8.32
C MET A 130 -10.80 6.44 -9.41
N SER A 131 -10.75 5.75 -10.55
CA SER A 131 -11.76 5.95 -11.60
C SER A 131 -13.14 5.53 -11.10
N ALA A 132 -13.27 4.40 -10.39
CA ALA A 132 -14.53 3.97 -9.80
C ALA A 132 -15.07 4.99 -8.78
N PHE A 133 -14.25 5.45 -7.84
CA PHE A 133 -14.63 6.47 -6.86
C PHE A 133 -15.02 7.79 -7.52
N TYR A 134 -14.33 8.20 -8.57
CA TYR A 134 -14.66 9.43 -9.30
C TYR A 134 -15.98 9.29 -10.06
N ILE A 135 -16.12 8.22 -10.86
CA ILE A 135 -17.23 7.99 -11.77
C ILE A 135 -18.53 7.76 -10.98
N VAL A 136 -18.53 6.86 -9.99
CA VAL A 136 -19.76 6.48 -9.26
C VAL A 136 -20.43 7.69 -8.61
N GLN A 137 -19.64 8.61 -8.08
CA GLN A 137 -20.15 9.83 -7.46
C GLN A 137 -20.87 10.73 -8.46
N ARG A 138 -20.32 10.85 -9.67
CA ARG A 138 -20.81 11.75 -10.73
C ARG A 138 -21.96 11.16 -11.51
N THR A 139 -21.95 9.85 -11.74
CA THR A 139 -23.04 9.16 -12.43
C THR A 139 -24.29 9.06 -11.56
N CYS A 140 -24.13 9.00 -10.24
CA CYS A 140 -25.25 8.94 -9.29
C CYS A 140 -25.52 10.31 -8.62
N ALA A 141 -24.77 11.35 -8.97
CA ALA A 141 -24.84 12.68 -8.38
C ALA A 141 -24.86 12.68 -6.84
N THR A 142 -24.06 11.80 -6.22
CA THR A 142 -24.02 11.62 -4.77
C THR A 142 -22.59 11.44 -4.26
N ARG A 143 -22.32 11.85 -3.03
CA ARG A 143 -21.02 11.68 -2.39
C ARG A 143 -20.74 10.19 -2.11
N LEU A 144 -19.46 9.81 -2.14
CA LEU A 144 -19.01 8.46 -1.79
C LEU A 144 -19.51 8.05 -0.40
N TRP A 145 -20.15 6.88 -0.33
CA TRP A 145 -20.69 6.33 0.90
C TRP A 145 -19.61 5.93 1.91
N GLY A 146 -19.97 5.91 3.19
CA GLY A 146 -19.11 5.41 4.27
C GLY A 146 -18.17 6.47 4.88
N GLY A 147 -18.33 7.75 4.54
CA GLY A 147 -17.53 8.85 5.10
C GLY A 147 -16.04 8.68 4.80
N ASN A 148 -15.27 8.26 5.81
CA ASN A 148 -13.82 8.00 5.69
C ASN A 148 -13.47 6.62 5.12
N LEU A 149 -14.46 5.79 4.77
CA LEU A 149 -14.21 4.46 4.21
C LEU A 149 -13.37 4.50 2.92
N GLY A 150 -13.55 5.52 2.07
CA GLY A 150 -12.70 5.72 0.89
C GLY A 150 -11.22 5.88 1.25
N TRP A 151 -10.91 6.63 2.31
CA TRP A 151 -9.54 6.80 2.82
C TRP A 151 -8.98 5.53 3.44
N PHE A 152 -9.82 4.73 4.11
CA PHE A 152 -9.42 3.41 4.59
C PHE A 152 -9.02 2.48 3.43
N VAL A 153 -9.82 2.44 2.37
CA VAL A 153 -9.49 1.65 1.16
C VAL A 153 -8.19 2.14 0.54
N PHE A 154 -8.00 3.46 0.41
CA PHE A 154 -6.77 4.02 -0.16
C PHE A 154 -5.52 3.61 0.63
N TRP A 155 -5.49 3.86 1.95
CA TRP A 155 -4.32 3.55 2.78
C TRP A 155 -4.11 2.04 2.97
N GLY A 156 -5.19 1.27 3.07
CA GLY A 156 -5.12 -0.19 3.08
C GLY A 156 -4.51 -0.74 1.78
N TRP A 157 -4.90 -0.17 0.63
CA TRP A 157 -4.31 -0.54 -0.65
C TRP A 157 -2.83 -0.16 -0.74
N GLN A 158 -2.44 1.04 -0.27
CA GLN A 158 -1.02 1.42 -0.22
C GLN A 158 -0.21 0.47 0.67
N LEU A 159 -0.75 0.10 1.83
CA LEU A 159 -0.10 -0.85 2.73
C LEU A 159 0.10 -2.21 2.04
N MET A 160 -0.93 -2.75 1.36
CA MET A 160 -0.83 -4.00 0.62
C MET A 160 0.24 -3.95 -0.48
N ILE A 161 0.34 -2.83 -1.21
CA ILE A 161 1.38 -2.63 -2.23
C ILE A 161 2.78 -2.68 -1.60
N VAL A 162 2.99 -2.00 -0.47
CA VAL A 162 4.30 -1.97 0.23
C VAL A 162 4.67 -3.36 0.76
N LEU A 163 3.71 -4.10 1.33
CA LEU A 163 3.92 -5.47 1.78
C LEU A 163 4.28 -6.40 0.62
N ALA A 164 3.58 -6.29 -0.51
CA ALA A 164 3.91 -7.06 -1.70
C ALA A 164 5.32 -6.73 -2.22
N ALA A 165 5.65 -5.44 -2.33
CA ALA A 165 6.94 -4.99 -2.84
C ALA A 165 8.10 -5.49 -2.00
N THR A 166 8.00 -5.36 -0.68
CA THR A 166 9.02 -5.85 0.26
C THR A 166 9.10 -7.37 0.26
N SER A 167 7.96 -8.08 0.23
CA SER A 167 7.93 -9.55 0.15
C SER A 167 8.65 -10.08 -1.09
N TYR A 168 8.33 -9.58 -2.30
CA TYR A 168 8.93 -10.08 -3.54
C TYR A 168 10.44 -9.86 -3.59
N VAL A 169 10.89 -8.69 -3.15
CA VAL A 169 12.33 -8.39 -3.07
C VAL A 169 13.04 -9.32 -2.08
N LEU A 170 12.39 -9.68 -0.97
CA LEU A 170 12.97 -10.59 0.02
C LEU A 170 12.85 -12.07 -0.36
N GLY A 171 12.10 -12.39 -1.43
CA GLY A 171 11.91 -13.74 -1.94
C GLY A 171 10.65 -14.44 -1.41
N GLY A 172 9.77 -13.73 -0.70
CA GLY A 172 8.47 -14.25 -0.30
C GLY A 172 7.51 -14.29 -1.49
N THR A 173 7.30 -15.49 -2.04
CA THR A 173 6.41 -15.77 -3.18
C THR A 173 5.78 -17.16 -3.01
N GLN A 174 4.63 -17.40 -3.65
CA GLN A 174 3.94 -18.70 -3.62
C GLN A 174 4.44 -19.70 -4.68
N SER A 175 5.22 -19.22 -5.65
CA SER A 175 5.73 -19.98 -6.80
C SER A 175 7.25 -20.05 -6.79
#